data_AF-A0A968RSG6-F1
#
_entry.id   AF-A0A968RSG6-F1
#
_cell.length_a   1.000
_cell.length_b   1.000
_cell.length_c   1.000
_cell.angle_alpha   90.00
_cell.angle_beta   90.00
_cell.angle_gamma   90.00
#
_symmetry.space_group_name_H-M   'P 1'
#
loop_
_entity.id
_entity.type
_entity.pdbx_description
1 polymer ?
#
loop_
_entity_poly.entity_id
_entity_poly.type
_entity_poly.pdbx_seq_one_letter_code
_entity_poly.pdbx_strand_id
1 'polypeptide(L)'
;TCVGNTRTVTPQACVTNSTCEIVDVEIDNARCLSSNFVFEVTFEVESGGSGSYQVVRGNQVLATGTESPIEVILANNSSSVPFEVTVRDANNIACVGNTRTVTPQDCSPCSISQVSVTNAACDGFDFVFDVNFQVTEGSGEFEVIGNGILLASGNSSPLQVRLPANESVNPIS
;
A
#
# COMPACT_ATOMS: atom_id res chain seq x y z
N THR A 1 -49.34 49.87 -32.93
CA THR A 1 -48.44 48.79 -33.37
C THR A 1 -47.03 49.23 -33.11
N CYS A 2 -46.30 48.56 -32.22
CA CYS A 2 -44.89 48.87 -31.98
C CYS A 2 -44.03 47.93 -32.82
N VAL A 3 -43.09 48.48 -33.59
CA VAL A 3 -42.10 47.71 -34.36
C VAL A 3 -40.75 47.90 -33.69
N GLY A 4 -40.21 46.81 -33.15
CA GLY A 4 -38.85 46.78 -32.62
C GLY A 4 -37.87 46.36 -33.70
N ASN A 5 -36.72 47.03 -33.79
CA ASN A 5 -35.64 46.65 -34.69
C ASN A 5 -34.83 45.50 -34.09
N THR A 6 -34.58 44.47 -34.89
CA THR A 6 -33.63 43.40 -34.56
C THR A 6 -32.22 43.80 -34.97
N ARG A 7 -31.28 43.73 -34.02
CA ARG A 7 -29.84 43.78 -34.30
C ARG A 7 -29.31 42.36 -34.30
N THR A 8 -28.66 41.98 -35.38
CA THR A 8 -27.93 40.72 -35.47
C THR A 8 -26.63 40.87 -34.67
N VAL A 9 -26.53 40.15 -33.56
CA VAL A 9 -25.25 39.89 -32.90
C VAL A 9 -24.58 38.74 -33.64
N THR A 10 -23.45 38.99 -34.27
CA THR A 10 -22.59 37.92 -34.78
C THR A 10 -22.02 37.18 -33.58
N PRO A 11 -22.18 35.84 -33.46
CA PRO A 11 -21.51 35.09 -32.42
C PRO A 11 -20.01 35.24 -32.59
N GLN A 12 -19.36 35.96 -31.69
CA GLN A 12 -17.92 35.94 -31.59
C GLN A 12 -17.53 34.63 -30.91
N ALA A 13 -16.78 33.79 -31.60
CA ALA A 13 -16.24 32.58 -31.01
C ALA A 13 -15.43 32.97 -29.75
N CYS A 14 -15.84 32.48 -28.59
CA CYS A 14 -15.03 32.57 -27.39
C CYS A 14 -13.74 31.80 -27.68
N VAL A 15 -12.61 32.49 -27.74
CA VAL A 15 -11.30 31.85 -27.77
C VAL A 15 -11.10 31.25 -26.39
N THR A 16 -11.47 29.98 -26.20
CA THR A 16 -11.10 29.24 -25.00
C THR A 16 -9.64 28.85 -25.14
N ASN A 17 -8.76 29.80 -24.90
CA ASN A 17 -7.40 29.48 -24.48
C ASN A 17 -7.50 28.98 -23.04
N SER A 18 -8.19 27.85 -22.84
CA SER A 18 -8.28 27.22 -21.54
C SER A 18 -6.93 26.58 -21.30
N THR A 19 -6.05 27.36 -20.65
CA THR A 19 -4.98 26.76 -19.86
C THR A 19 -5.63 25.69 -18.98
N CYS A 20 -5.07 24.50 -18.99
CA CYS A 20 -5.56 23.44 -18.13
C CYS A 20 -4.70 23.43 -16.88
N GLU A 21 -5.34 23.38 -15.72
CA GLU A 21 -4.73 23.56 -14.42
C GLU A 21 -5.25 22.50 -13.46
N ILE A 22 -4.34 21.63 -13.01
CA ILE A 22 -4.57 20.60 -12.01
C ILE A 22 -3.74 20.97 -10.79
N VAL A 23 -4.38 21.17 -9.66
CA VAL A 23 -3.76 21.64 -8.41
C VAL A 23 -4.05 20.67 -7.27
N ASP A 24 -3.44 20.93 -6.12
CA ASP A 24 -3.70 20.23 -4.86
C ASP A 24 -3.67 18.70 -4.99
N VAL A 25 -2.71 18.22 -5.79
CA VAL A 25 -2.41 16.79 -5.86
C VAL A 25 -1.92 16.34 -4.50
N GLU A 26 -2.57 15.37 -3.86
CA GLU A 26 -2.14 14.80 -2.57
C GLU A 26 -2.25 13.27 -2.59
N ILE A 27 -1.57 12.62 -1.64
CA ILE A 27 -1.57 11.17 -1.49
C ILE A 27 -2.25 10.84 -0.17
N ASP A 28 -3.36 10.11 -0.25
CA ASP A 28 -4.18 9.74 0.89
C ASP A 28 -4.39 8.23 0.98
N ASN A 29 -4.89 7.78 2.14
CA ASN A 29 -5.40 6.43 2.34
C ASN A 29 -4.43 5.28 1.99
N ALA A 30 -3.12 5.55 2.04
CA ALA A 30 -2.06 4.59 1.76
C ALA A 30 -2.05 3.42 2.77
N ARG A 31 -2.17 2.19 2.28
CA ARG A 31 -2.22 0.96 3.09
C ARG A 31 -1.92 -0.30 2.28
N CYS A 32 -1.52 -1.37 2.96
CA CYS A 32 -1.54 -2.70 2.37
C CYS A 32 -2.96 -3.29 2.37
N LEU A 33 -3.36 -3.87 1.25
CA LEU A 33 -4.52 -4.74 1.10
C LEU A 33 -4.05 -6.09 0.57
N SER A 34 -3.94 -7.07 1.47
CA SER A 34 -3.27 -8.35 1.19
C SER A 34 -1.83 -8.11 0.69
N SER A 35 -1.46 -8.64 -0.48
CA SER A 35 -0.12 -8.45 -1.06
C SER A 35 0.04 -7.13 -1.83
N ASN A 36 -1.00 -6.30 -1.92
CA ASN A 36 -1.00 -5.10 -2.75
C ASN A 36 -0.84 -3.85 -1.89
N PHE A 37 -0.07 -2.87 -2.38
CA PHE A 37 -0.04 -1.53 -1.80
C PHE A 37 -1.05 -0.65 -2.52
N VAL A 38 -1.98 -0.05 -1.78
CA VAL A 38 -3.06 0.77 -2.33
C VAL A 38 -3.00 2.15 -1.72
N PHE A 39 -3.20 3.17 -2.55
CA PHE A 39 -3.28 4.58 -2.13
C PHE A 39 -4.24 5.34 -3.04
N GLU A 40 -4.74 6.45 -2.56
CA GLU A 40 -5.60 7.36 -3.31
C GLU A 40 -4.82 8.62 -3.68
N VAL A 41 -5.05 9.12 -4.88
CA VAL A 41 -4.54 10.42 -5.33
C VAL A 41 -5.69 11.38 -5.46
N THR A 42 -5.73 12.36 -4.57
CA THR A 42 -6.67 13.49 -4.60
C THR A 42 -6.07 14.61 -5.44
N PHE A 43 -6.91 15.39 -6.11
CA PHE A 43 -6.54 16.56 -6.89
C PHE A 43 -7.77 17.46 -7.15
N GLU A 44 -7.53 18.71 -7.53
CA GLU A 44 -8.53 19.65 -8.02
C GLU A 44 -8.23 20.08 -9.45
N VAL A 45 -9.28 20.33 -10.24
CA VAL A 45 -9.17 20.79 -11.63
C VAL A 45 -9.79 22.17 -11.70
N GLU A 46 -8.96 23.21 -11.67
CA GLU A 46 -9.43 24.58 -11.67
C GLU A 46 -9.94 25.01 -13.05
N SER A 47 -9.33 24.50 -14.13
CA SER A 47 -9.73 24.81 -15.49
C SER A 47 -9.22 23.81 -16.53
N GLY A 48 -9.84 23.78 -17.72
CA GLY A 48 -9.33 23.13 -18.92
C GLY A 48 -9.22 21.60 -18.92
N GLY A 49 -9.74 20.91 -17.89
CA GLY A 49 -9.76 19.46 -17.81
C GLY A 49 -10.74 18.81 -18.81
N SER A 50 -10.37 17.63 -19.30
CA SER A 50 -11.16 16.83 -20.25
C SER A 50 -12.18 15.92 -19.58
N GLY A 51 -12.17 15.84 -18.24
CA GLY A 51 -12.96 14.88 -17.47
C GLY A 51 -12.36 13.47 -17.44
N SER A 52 -11.12 13.29 -17.92
CA SER A 52 -10.37 12.05 -17.81
C SER A 52 -8.93 12.34 -17.41
N TYR A 53 -8.49 11.69 -16.33
CA TYR A 53 -7.22 11.94 -15.67
C TYR A 53 -6.46 10.64 -15.45
N GLN A 54 -5.13 10.75 -15.42
CA GLN A 54 -4.22 9.62 -15.23
C GLN A 54 -3.28 9.93 -14.08
N VAL A 55 -3.13 8.99 -13.15
CA VAL A 55 -2.02 8.99 -12.20
C VAL A 55 -0.83 8.31 -12.89
N VAL A 56 0.30 9.00 -12.97
CA VAL A 56 1.47 8.52 -13.70
C VAL A 56 2.74 8.55 -12.87
N ARG A 57 3.61 7.58 -13.12
CA ARG A 57 5.00 7.53 -12.64
C ARG A 57 5.92 7.66 -13.84
N GLY A 58 6.49 8.86 -14.03
CA GLY A 58 7.16 9.20 -15.29
C GLY A 58 6.19 9.04 -16.47
N ASN A 59 6.51 8.13 -17.41
CA ASN A 59 5.65 7.83 -18.56
C ASN A 59 4.67 6.65 -18.34
N GLN A 60 4.78 5.95 -17.21
CA GLN A 60 3.91 4.82 -16.89
C GLN A 60 2.59 5.31 -16.30
N VAL A 61 1.46 4.89 -16.88
CA VAL A 61 0.14 5.08 -16.27
C VAL A 61 -0.07 4.03 -15.18
N LEU A 62 -0.32 4.48 -13.96
CA LEU A 62 -0.60 3.62 -12.82
C LEU A 62 -2.12 3.40 -12.63
N ALA A 63 -2.91 4.45 -12.84
CA ALA A 63 -4.37 4.40 -12.77
C ALA A 63 -4.99 5.50 -13.64
N THR A 64 -6.28 5.34 -13.93
CA THR A 64 -7.08 6.30 -14.68
C THR A 64 -8.42 6.50 -13.99
N GLY A 65 -8.96 7.71 -14.03
CA GLY A 65 -10.28 8.02 -13.51
C GLY A 65 -10.88 9.26 -14.15
N THR A 66 -12.13 9.54 -13.81
CA THR A 66 -12.86 10.72 -14.30
C THR A 66 -13.02 11.80 -13.23
N GLU A 67 -12.80 11.44 -11.96
CA GLU A 67 -12.98 12.31 -10.79
C GLU A 67 -11.91 11.99 -9.73
N SER A 68 -11.74 12.91 -8.77
CA SER A 68 -10.88 12.78 -7.59
C SER A 68 -11.68 12.19 -6.42
N PRO A 69 -11.12 11.27 -5.61
CA PRO A 69 -9.79 10.66 -5.74
C PRO A 69 -9.70 9.56 -6.81
N ILE A 70 -8.48 9.29 -7.30
CA ILE A 70 -8.15 8.10 -8.11
C ILE A 70 -7.39 7.09 -7.25
N GLU A 71 -7.92 5.87 -7.12
CA GLU A 71 -7.23 4.75 -6.45
C GLU A 71 -6.13 4.16 -7.35
N VAL A 72 -4.96 3.92 -6.77
CA VAL A 72 -3.83 3.25 -7.39
C VAL A 72 -3.52 1.96 -6.64
N ILE A 73 -3.32 0.87 -7.37
CA ILE A 73 -2.96 -0.44 -6.82
C ILE A 73 -1.61 -0.87 -7.37
N LEU A 74 -0.61 -1.01 -6.50
CA LEU A 74 0.65 -1.69 -6.81
C LEU A 74 0.53 -3.15 -6.40
N ALA A 75 0.37 -4.03 -7.40
CA ALA A 75 0.19 -5.45 -7.16
C ALA A 75 1.46 -6.12 -6.62
N ASN A 76 1.31 -6.99 -5.62
CA ASN A 76 2.42 -7.76 -5.02
C ASN A 76 3.61 -6.87 -4.62
N ASN A 77 3.34 -5.75 -3.95
CA ASN A 77 4.36 -4.77 -3.67
C ASN A 77 5.29 -5.24 -2.55
N SER A 78 6.53 -5.58 -2.90
CA SER A 78 7.61 -5.96 -1.97
C SER A 78 8.71 -4.89 -1.88
N SER A 79 8.35 -3.63 -2.16
CA SER A 79 9.29 -2.51 -2.22
C SER A 79 8.84 -1.41 -1.29
N SER A 80 9.76 -0.92 -0.47
CA SER A 80 9.61 0.30 0.33
C SER A 80 10.31 1.52 -0.27
N VAL A 81 10.83 1.39 -1.50
CA VAL A 81 11.55 2.47 -2.19
C VAL A 81 10.59 3.58 -2.62
N PRO A 82 10.77 4.83 -2.16
CA PRO A 82 9.93 5.95 -2.56
C PRO A 82 9.99 6.23 -4.06
N PHE A 83 8.88 6.73 -4.62
CA PHE A 83 8.80 7.15 -6.01
C PHE A 83 7.88 8.34 -6.18
N GLU A 84 8.03 9.04 -7.30
CA GLU A 84 7.22 10.21 -7.63
C GLU A 84 6.05 9.86 -8.53
N VAL A 85 4.89 10.47 -8.25
CA VAL A 85 3.69 10.43 -9.08
C VAL A 85 3.21 11.84 -9.39
N THR A 86 2.49 11.97 -10.50
CA THR A 86 1.74 13.17 -10.83
C THR A 86 0.40 12.78 -11.46
N VAL A 87 -0.55 13.71 -11.44
CA VAL A 87 -1.82 13.60 -12.16
C VAL A 87 -1.69 14.40 -13.45
N ARG A 88 -2.09 13.81 -14.58
CA ARG A 88 -2.20 14.53 -15.85
C ARG A 88 -3.55 14.31 -16.49
N ASP A 89 -3.97 15.25 -17.32
CA ASP A 89 -5.13 15.05 -18.18
C ASP A 89 -4.81 14.01 -19.28
N ALA A 90 -5.75 13.10 -19.52
CA ALA A 90 -5.57 11.99 -20.46
C ALA A 90 -5.58 12.44 -21.94
N ASN A 91 -6.30 13.53 -22.24
CA ASN A 91 -6.46 14.07 -23.59
C ASN A 91 -5.59 15.31 -23.84
N ASN A 92 -4.99 15.87 -22.78
CA ASN A 92 -4.03 16.95 -22.83
C ASN A 92 -2.84 16.63 -21.90
N ILE A 93 -1.85 15.89 -22.40
CA ILE A 93 -0.69 15.45 -21.61
C ILE A 93 0.19 16.61 -21.08
N ALA A 94 0.02 17.83 -21.59
CA ALA A 94 0.70 19.02 -21.09
C ALA A 94 0.01 19.61 -19.85
N CYS A 95 -1.24 19.23 -19.58
CA CYS A 95 -1.93 19.56 -18.35
C CYS A 95 -1.54 18.56 -17.25
N VAL A 96 -0.65 18.99 -16.38
CA VAL A 96 -0.02 18.14 -15.36
C VAL A 96 -0.04 18.89 -14.04
N GLY A 97 -0.42 18.20 -12.98
CA GLY A 97 -0.39 18.75 -11.63
C GLY A 97 0.98 18.63 -10.96
N ASN A 98 1.06 19.14 -9.73
CA ASN A 98 2.26 19.04 -8.93
C ASN A 98 2.66 17.57 -8.67
N THR A 99 3.96 17.33 -8.59
CA THR A 99 4.49 15.98 -8.30
C THR A 99 4.44 15.71 -6.81
N ARG A 100 4.08 14.47 -6.44
CA ARG A 100 4.07 13.98 -5.07
C ARG A 100 4.87 12.70 -4.91
N THR A 101 5.51 12.56 -3.75
CA THR A 101 6.26 11.37 -3.39
C THR A 101 5.35 10.37 -2.69
N VAL A 102 5.33 9.14 -3.17
CA VAL A 102 4.70 7.99 -2.53
C VAL A 102 5.81 7.16 -1.88
N THR A 103 5.66 6.86 -0.59
CA THR A 103 6.52 5.91 0.12
C THR A 103 5.73 4.61 0.29
N PRO A 104 5.92 3.62 -0.60
CA PRO A 104 5.18 2.38 -0.52
C PRO A 104 5.57 1.56 0.72
N GLN A 105 4.63 0.74 1.20
CA GLN A 105 4.89 -0.25 2.24
C GLN A 105 5.16 -1.61 1.60
N ASP A 106 6.12 -2.37 2.13
CA ASP A 106 6.24 -3.79 1.79
C ASP A 106 4.99 -4.54 2.28
N CYS A 107 4.22 -5.06 1.32
CA CYS A 107 2.98 -5.79 1.57
C CYS A 107 3.19 -7.30 1.39
N SER A 108 4.43 -7.79 1.37
CA SER A 108 4.71 -9.22 1.29
C SER A 108 4.04 -9.95 2.47
N PRO A 109 3.44 -11.13 2.22
CA PRO A 109 2.79 -11.87 3.30
C PRO A 109 3.80 -12.26 4.37
N CYS A 110 3.41 -12.07 5.64
CA CYS A 110 4.16 -12.60 6.75
C CYS A 110 4.28 -14.12 6.62
N SER A 111 5.49 -14.65 6.74
CA SER A 111 5.71 -16.09 6.75
C SER A 111 6.80 -16.49 7.73
N ILE A 112 6.59 -17.63 8.37
CA ILE A 112 7.56 -18.32 9.22
C ILE A 112 7.99 -19.58 8.49
N SER A 113 9.30 -19.80 8.38
CA SER A 113 9.87 -20.94 7.67
C SER A 113 11.08 -21.51 8.39
N GLN A 114 11.60 -22.64 7.91
CA GLN A 114 12.78 -23.33 8.47
C GLN A 114 12.69 -23.61 9.98
N VAL A 115 11.48 -23.93 10.45
CA VAL A 115 11.24 -24.25 11.85
C VAL A 115 12.02 -25.52 12.21
N SER A 116 12.91 -25.43 13.19
CA SER A 116 13.74 -26.54 13.64
C SER A 116 14.02 -26.47 15.13
N VAL A 117 14.22 -27.63 15.75
CA VAL A 117 14.51 -27.75 17.19
C VAL A 117 16.00 -28.07 17.37
N THR A 118 16.66 -27.33 18.26
CA THR A 118 18.07 -27.56 18.64
C THR A 118 18.24 -27.55 20.16
N ASN A 119 19.41 -27.95 20.64
CA ASN A 119 19.79 -27.90 22.06
C ASN A 119 18.80 -28.60 23.01
N ALA A 120 18.11 -29.63 22.51
CA ALA A 120 17.18 -30.42 23.31
C ALA A 120 17.93 -31.23 24.38
N ALA A 121 17.70 -30.91 25.65
CA ALA A 121 18.36 -31.55 26.79
C ALA A 121 17.51 -31.45 28.06
N CYS A 122 17.83 -32.28 29.06
CA CYS A 122 17.29 -32.12 30.40
C CYS A 122 18.13 -31.10 31.20
N ASP A 123 17.46 -30.11 31.79
CA ASP A 123 18.03 -29.20 32.80
C ASP A 123 17.38 -29.49 34.15
N GLY A 124 18.01 -30.38 34.92
CA GLY A 124 17.42 -30.93 36.14
C GLY A 124 16.21 -31.80 35.83
N PHE A 125 15.04 -31.39 36.30
CA PHE A 125 13.76 -32.07 36.02
C PHE A 125 13.05 -31.51 34.77
N ASP A 126 13.53 -30.41 34.21
CA ASP A 126 12.88 -29.75 33.10
C ASP A 126 13.46 -30.23 31.76
N PHE A 127 12.62 -30.28 30.74
CA PHE A 127 13.06 -30.49 29.37
C PHE A 127 13.16 -29.13 28.66
N VAL A 128 14.36 -28.81 28.17
CA VAL A 128 14.67 -27.51 27.54
C VAL A 128 15.08 -27.74 26.09
N PHE A 129 14.60 -26.88 25.19
CA PHE A 129 15.00 -26.88 23.79
C PHE A 129 14.82 -25.49 23.17
N ASP A 130 15.54 -25.24 22.08
CA ASP A 130 15.43 -24.01 21.31
C ASP A 130 14.65 -24.26 20.02
N VAL A 131 13.69 -23.39 19.71
CA VAL A 131 12.97 -23.37 18.43
C VAL A 131 13.56 -22.27 17.55
N ASN A 132 14.23 -22.68 16.48
CA ASN A 132 14.78 -21.80 15.45
C ASN A 132 13.77 -21.64 14.33
N PHE A 133 13.71 -20.45 13.75
CA PHE A 133 12.86 -20.14 12.61
C PHE A 133 13.39 -18.94 11.83
N GLN A 134 12.98 -18.82 10.58
CA GLN A 134 13.18 -17.63 9.75
C GLN A 134 11.85 -16.92 9.55
N VAL A 135 11.89 -15.59 9.52
CA VAL A 135 10.70 -14.75 9.37
C VAL A 135 10.89 -13.83 8.18
N THR A 136 9.84 -13.69 7.38
CA THR A 136 9.70 -12.64 6.36
C THR A 136 8.52 -11.76 6.76
N GLU A 137 8.71 -10.43 6.77
CA GLU A 137 7.68 -9.43 7.14
C GLU A 137 6.86 -9.74 8.40
N GLY A 138 7.56 -10.03 9.52
CA GLY A 138 6.94 -10.32 10.81
C GLY A 138 6.64 -9.08 11.65
N SER A 139 5.69 -9.22 12.60
CA SER A 139 5.37 -8.18 13.60
C SER A 139 6.49 -7.93 14.62
N GLY A 140 7.47 -8.84 14.70
CA GLY A 140 8.51 -8.81 15.73
C GLY A 140 8.08 -9.45 17.06
N GLU A 141 6.92 -10.11 17.11
CA GLU A 141 6.47 -10.94 18.23
C GLU A 141 6.11 -12.34 17.73
N PHE A 142 6.64 -13.36 18.41
CA PHE A 142 6.53 -14.75 18.01
C PHE A 142 6.19 -15.61 19.22
N GLU A 143 5.40 -16.66 18.97
CA GLU A 143 4.94 -17.61 19.97
C GLU A 143 5.28 -19.04 19.52
N VAL A 144 5.76 -19.86 20.44
CA VAL A 144 5.85 -21.30 20.26
C VAL A 144 4.63 -21.92 20.93
N ILE A 145 3.78 -22.57 20.14
CA ILE A 145 2.57 -23.24 20.61
C ILE A 145 2.72 -24.74 20.38
N GLY A 146 2.59 -25.54 21.44
CA GLY A 146 2.59 -27.00 21.38
C GLY A 146 1.29 -27.55 21.94
N ASN A 147 0.60 -28.40 21.18
CA ASN A 147 -0.70 -28.98 21.57
C ASN A 147 -1.76 -27.95 22.01
N GLY A 148 -1.72 -26.76 21.41
CA GLY A 148 -2.64 -25.65 21.75
C GLY A 148 -2.28 -24.86 23.00
N ILE A 149 -1.13 -25.14 23.63
CA ILE A 149 -0.63 -24.41 24.81
C ILE A 149 0.55 -23.52 24.38
N LEU A 150 0.56 -22.27 24.86
CA LEU A 150 1.69 -21.36 24.70
C LEU A 150 2.88 -21.88 25.54
N LEU A 151 3.98 -22.21 24.87
CA LEU A 151 5.19 -22.77 25.50
C LEU A 151 6.29 -21.72 25.70
N ALA A 152 6.39 -20.75 24.79
CA ALA A 152 7.33 -19.65 24.85
C ALA A 152 6.87 -18.47 23.97
N SER A 153 7.32 -17.27 24.29
CA SER A 153 7.16 -16.09 23.43
C SER A 153 8.43 -15.24 23.42
N GLY A 154 8.60 -14.44 22.38
CA GLY A 154 9.71 -13.50 22.27
C GLY A 154 9.72 -12.79 20.93
N ASN A 155 10.81 -12.09 20.62
CA ASN A 155 10.89 -11.16 19.49
C ASN A 155 11.91 -11.54 18.41
N SER A 156 12.61 -12.66 18.57
CA SER A 156 13.62 -13.12 17.64
C SER A 156 13.84 -14.63 17.76
N SER A 157 14.34 -15.25 16.68
CA SER A 157 14.80 -16.64 16.70
C SER A 157 16.22 -16.73 17.25
N PRO A 158 16.55 -17.75 18.08
CA PRO A 158 15.65 -18.79 18.57
C PRO A 158 14.80 -18.38 19.78
N LEU A 159 13.65 -19.05 19.96
CA LEU A 159 12.88 -19.01 21.20
C LEU A 159 13.16 -20.25 22.06
N GLN A 160 13.57 -20.05 23.31
CA GLN A 160 13.80 -21.13 24.26
C GLN A 160 12.49 -21.58 24.91
N VAL A 161 12.23 -22.88 24.88
CA VAL A 161 11.12 -23.52 25.57
C VAL A 161 11.64 -24.30 26.77
N ARG A 162 10.92 -24.20 27.89
CA ARG A 162 11.18 -24.95 29.12
C ARG A 162 9.91 -25.65 29.57
N LEU A 163 9.89 -26.97 29.47
CA LEU A 163 8.78 -27.81 29.92
C LEU A 163 9.11 -28.39 31.30
N PRO A 164 8.39 -28.02 32.37
CA PRO A 164 8.60 -28.62 33.68
C PRO A 164 8.09 -30.06 33.72
N ALA A 165 8.70 -30.91 34.56
CA ALA A 165 8.39 -32.35 34.69
C ALA A 165 6.92 -32.74 34.89
N ASN A 166 6.06 -31.80 35.28
CA ASN A 166 4.64 -32.04 35.57
C ASN A 166 3.70 -31.75 34.39
N GLU A 167 4.22 -31.24 33.27
CA GLU A 167 3.45 -31.02 32.05
C GLU A 167 3.65 -32.24 31.14
N SER A 168 2.66 -33.15 31.11
CA SER A 168 2.66 -34.29 30.20
C SER A 168 2.48 -33.83 28.76
N VAL A 169 3.55 -33.46 28.08
CA VAL A 169 3.53 -33.25 26.63
C VAL A 169 3.75 -34.61 25.97
N ASN A 170 2.69 -35.15 25.38
CA ASN A 170 2.76 -36.37 24.58
C ASN A 170 3.79 -36.20 23.45
N PRO A 171 4.65 -37.19 23.18
CA PRO A 171 5.68 -37.08 22.14
C PRO A 171 5.03 -36.93 20.76
N ILE A 172 5.50 -35.95 20.00
CA ILE A 172 5.11 -35.71 18.62
C ILE A 172 5.86 -36.75 17.76
N SER A 173 5.11 -37.66 17.12
CA SER A 173 5.61 -38.61 16.13
C SER A 173 5.66 -37.99 14.73
#